data_AF-A0A5B9M596-F1
#
_entry.id   AF-A0A5B9M596-F1
#
_cell.length_a   1.000
_cell.length_b   1.000
_cell.length_c   1.000
_cell.angle_alpha   90.00
_cell.angle_beta   90.00
_cell.angle_gamma   90.00
#
_symmetry.space_group_name_H-M   'P 1'
#
loop_
_entity.id
_entity.type
_entity.pdbx_description
1 polymer ?
#
loop_
_entity_poly.entity_id
_entity_poly.type
_entity_poly.pdbx_seq_one_letter_code
_entity_poly.pdbx_strand_id
1 'polypeptide(L)'
;MDPEDYRNILMELADFSEIDTSTIASTRKSLMELTERREQLLEIRKRIKRDIRGAQIYYLDRMAEIRSEVECLKENSSALKRIITGNPAAAQTKAMRQLHRNRDALIETYRELLEYTGELLEYTEDLMIELYELMKSFLG
;
A
#
# COMPACT_ATOMS: atom_id res chain seq x y z
N MET A 1 4.84 0.57 -6.19
CA MET A 1 4.05 1.74 -6.64
C MET A 1 3.95 2.67 -5.45
N ASP A 2 3.92 3.99 -5.63
CA ASP A 2 3.88 4.90 -4.48
C ASP A 2 2.50 4.84 -3.80
N PRO A 3 2.38 5.09 -2.48
CA PRO A 3 1.06 5.14 -1.83
C PRO A 3 0.07 6.10 -2.49
N GLU A 4 0.55 7.21 -3.06
CA GLU A 4 -0.33 8.18 -3.71
C GLU A 4 -0.94 7.64 -5.02
N ASP A 5 -0.18 6.85 -5.77
CA ASP A 5 -0.69 6.17 -6.97
C ASP A 5 -1.85 5.22 -6.61
N TYR A 6 -1.70 4.46 -5.52
CA TYR A 6 -2.77 3.61 -5.02
C TYR A 6 -3.99 4.42 -4.58
N ARG A 7 -3.79 5.55 -3.89
CA ARG A 7 -4.88 6.43 -3.44
C ARG A 7 -5.71 6.90 -4.62
N ASN A 8 -5.07 7.36 -5.69
CA ASN A 8 -5.74 7.83 -6.89
C ASN A 8 -6.59 6.73 -7.54
N ILE A 9 -6.02 5.53 -7.73
CA ILE A 9 -6.75 4.40 -8.29
C ILE A 9 -7.94 4.01 -7.39
N LEU A 10 -7.74 3.93 -6.07
CA LEU A 10 -8.82 3.57 -5.15
C LEU A 10 -9.93 4.62 -5.09
N MET A 11 -9.62 5.90 -5.28
CA MET A 11 -10.62 6.96 -5.40
C MET A 11 -11.47 6.80 -6.66
N GLU A 12 -10.85 6.44 -7.80
CA GLU A 12 -11.59 6.16 -9.03
C GLU A 12 -12.50 4.94 -8.87
N LEU A 13 -12.01 3.87 -8.22
CA LEU A 13 -12.81 2.67 -7.97
C LEU A 13 -13.95 2.88 -6.96
N ALA A 14 -13.82 3.88 -6.10
CA ALA A 14 -14.85 4.26 -5.14
C ALA A 14 -16.00 5.07 -5.77
N ASP A 15 -15.93 5.42 -7.06
CA ASP A 15 -17.01 6.13 -7.75
C ASP A 15 -18.09 5.16 -8.25
N PHE A 16 -19.16 5.01 -7.47
CA PHE A 16 -20.32 4.18 -7.79
C PHE A 16 -21.44 4.91 -8.53
N SER A 17 -21.21 6.14 -9.02
CA SER A 17 -22.24 6.95 -9.68
C SER A 17 -22.81 6.36 -10.98
N GLU A 18 -22.09 5.43 -11.61
CA GLU A 18 -22.47 4.80 -12.88
C GLU A 18 -23.43 3.60 -12.73
N ILE A 19 -23.79 3.22 -11.50
CA ILE A 19 -24.69 2.08 -11.27
C ILE A 19 -26.11 2.43 -11.70
N ASP A 20 -26.63 1.67 -12.67
CA ASP A 20 -27.95 1.88 -13.27
C ASP A 20 -28.83 0.64 -13.10
N THR A 21 -29.85 0.79 -12.26
CA THR A 21 -30.83 -0.26 -11.95
C THR A 21 -32.19 -0.08 -12.65
N SER A 22 -32.29 0.86 -13.61
CA SER A 22 -33.54 1.21 -14.27
C SER A 22 -34.19 0.07 -15.07
N THR A 23 -33.39 -0.87 -15.57
CA THR A 23 -33.83 -2.03 -16.35
C THR A 23 -33.05 -3.28 -15.99
N ILE A 24 -33.55 -4.46 -16.39
CA ILE A 24 -32.81 -5.72 -16.25
C ILE A 24 -31.46 -5.64 -16.99
N ALA A 25 -31.45 -5.06 -18.20
CA ALA A 25 -30.26 -4.94 -19.02
C ALA A 25 -29.22 -4.01 -18.39
N SER A 26 -29.64 -2.86 -17.87
CA SER A 26 -28.74 -1.94 -17.16
C SER A 26 -28.22 -2.54 -15.87
N THR A 27 -29.07 -3.20 -15.08
CA THR A 27 -28.66 -3.89 -13.84
C THR A 27 -27.60 -4.95 -14.12
N ARG A 28 -27.77 -5.72 -15.21
CA ARG A 28 -26.77 -6.71 -15.65
C ARG A 28 -25.45 -6.04 -16.06
N LYS A 29 -25.49 -4.89 -16.72
CA LYS A 29 -24.30 -4.11 -17.06
C LYS A 29 -23.56 -3.64 -15.80
N SER A 30 -24.28 -3.07 -14.84
CA SER A 30 -23.69 -2.63 -13.56
C SER A 30 -23.11 -3.79 -12.76
N LEU A 31 -23.72 -4.99 -12.78
CA LEU A 31 -23.12 -6.18 -12.18
C LEU A 31 -21.79 -6.58 -12.84
N MET A 32 -21.68 -6.46 -14.16
CA MET A 32 -20.41 -6.72 -14.87
C MET A 32 -19.35 -5.71 -14.46
N GLU A 33 -19.71 -4.43 -14.36
CA GLU A 33 -18.80 -3.36 -13.92
C GLU A 33 -18.34 -3.58 -12.47
N LEU A 34 -19.24 -3.96 -11.56
CA LEU A 34 -18.88 -4.31 -10.17
C LEU A 34 -17.97 -5.54 -10.11
N THR A 35 -18.18 -6.52 -10.97
CA THR A 35 -17.30 -7.70 -11.06
C THR A 35 -15.88 -7.30 -11.47
N GLU A 36 -15.75 -6.43 -12.48
CA GLU A 36 -14.46 -5.91 -12.92
C GLU A 36 -13.77 -5.10 -11.82
N ARG A 37 -14.51 -4.19 -11.18
CA ARG A 37 -13.98 -3.39 -10.06
C ARG A 37 -13.50 -4.28 -8.91
N ARG A 38 -14.26 -5.33 -8.57
CA ARG A 38 -13.87 -6.32 -7.55
C ARG A 38 -12.54 -7.00 -7.92
N GLU A 39 -12.36 -7.41 -9.17
CA GLU A 39 -11.11 -8.01 -9.63
C GLU A 39 -9.93 -7.04 -9.52
N GLN A 40 -10.14 -5.78 -9.90
CA GLN A 40 -9.14 -4.72 -9.77
C GLN A 40 -8.75 -4.47 -8.31
N LEU A 41 -9.72 -4.38 -7.40
CA LEU A 41 -9.48 -4.24 -5.95
C LEU A 41 -8.70 -5.43 -5.38
N LEU A 42 -9.02 -6.66 -5.79
CA LEU A 42 -8.28 -7.86 -5.37
C LEU A 42 -6.82 -7.83 -5.84
N GLU A 43 -6.56 -7.34 -7.05
CA GLU A 43 -5.20 -7.18 -7.57
C GLU A 43 -4.45 -6.06 -6.85
N ILE A 44 -5.08 -4.91 -6.60
CA ILE A 44 -4.51 -3.82 -5.80
C ILE A 44 -4.12 -4.32 -4.41
N ARG A 45 -5.01 -5.06 -3.73
CA ARG A 45 -4.75 -5.66 -2.42
C ARG A 45 -3.50 -6.56 -2.42
N LYS A 46 -3.31 -7.35 -3.48
CA LYS A 46 -2.11 -8.20 -3.65
C LYS A 46 -0.85 -7.34 -3.84
N ARG A 47 -0.93 -6.28 -4.65
CA ARG A 47 0.20 -5.38 -4.93
C ARG A 47 0.61 -4.57 -3.70
N ILE A 48 -0.33 -4.01 -2.94
CA ILE A 48 -0.03 -3.32 -1.67
C ILE A 48 0.72 -4.26 -0.71
N LYS A 49 0.25 -5.50 -0.54
CA LYS A 49 0.95 -6.50 0.30
C LYS A 49 2.36 -6.79 -0.19
N ARG A 50 2.60 -6.80 -1.51
CA ARG A 50 3.93 -6.97 -2.09
C ARG A 50 4.81 -5.76 -1.82
N ASP A 51 4.28 -4.55 -1.95
CA ASP A 51 5.02 -3.31 -1.72
C ASP A 51 5.38 -3.11 -0.24
N ILE A 52 4.51 -3.51 0.70
CA ILE A 52 4.86 -3.59 2.14
C ILE A 52 6.08 -4.49 2.35
N ARG A 53 6.07 -5.70 1.75
CA ARG A 53 7.22 -6.63 1.84
C ARG A 53 8.47 -6.03 1.19
N GLY A 54 8.32 -5.35 0.05
CA GLY A 54 9.40 -4.64 -0.62
C GLY A 54 10.02 -3.57 0.26
N ALA A 55 9.21 -2.75 0.94
CA ALA A 55 9.67 -1.73 1.89
C ALA A 55 10.42 -2.35 3.09
N GLN A 56 9.97 -3.51 3.58
CA GLN A 56 10.66 -4.25 4.64
C GLN A 56 12.02 -4.79 4.18
N ILE A 57 12.10 -5.38 2.99
CA ILE A 57 13.37 -5.87 2.42
C ILE A 57 14.34 -4.70 2.23
N TYR A 58 13.88 -3.61 1.60
CA TYR A 58 14.67 -2.41 1.41
C TYR A 58 15.23 -1.86 2.73
N TYR A 59 14.42 -1.86 3.79
CA TYR A 59 14.88 -1.47 5.12
C TYR A 59 16.02 -2.35 5.65
N LEU A 60 15.92 -3.67 5.48
CA LEU A 60 16.95 -4.61 5.92
C LEU A 60 18.26 -4.40 5.15
N ASP A 61 18.18 -4.21 3.83
CA ASP A 61 19.34 -3.93 2.97
C ASP A 61 20.02 -2.62 3.39
N ARG A 62 19.25 -1.56 3.62
CA ARG A 62 19.78 -0.27 4.10
C ARG A 62 20.38 -0.35 5.49
N MET A 63 19.84 -1.17 6.38
CA MET A 63 20.48 -1.42 7.66
C MET A 63 21.84 -2.11 7.50
N ALA A 64 21.96 -3.06 6.56
CA ALA A 64 23.23 -3.73 6.29
C ALA A 64 24.27 -2.77 5.70
N GLU A 65 23.86 -1.92 4.74
CA GLU A 65 24.72 -0.87 4.17
C GLU A 65 25.25 0.08 5.24
N ILE A 66 24.38 0.64 6.10
CA ILE A 66 24.79 1.55 7.18
C ILE A 66 25.77 0.88 8.16
N ARG A 67 25.62 -0.43 8.41
CA ARG A 67 26.57 -1.18 9.25
C ARG A 67 27.93 -1.30 8.56
N SER A 68 27.94 -1.68 7.28
CA SER A 68 29.16 -1.82 6.50
C SER A 68 29.92 -0.50 6.35
N GLU A 69 29.23 0.62 6.06
CA GLU A 69 29.83 1.95 5.98
C GLU A 69 30.55 2.34 7.27
N VAL A 70 29.95 2.03 8.42
CA VAL A 70 30.52 2.32 9.73
C VAL A 70 31.72 1.42 10.05
N GLU A 71 31.69 0.15 9.64
CA GLU A 71 32.84 -0.75 9.76
C GLU A 71 34.03 -0.24 8.92
N CYS A 72 33.79 0.14 7.66
CA CYS A 72 34.84 0.74 6.82
C CYS A 72 35.40 2.04 7.41
N LEU A 73 34.57 2.89 8.04
CA LEU A 73 35.04 4.09 8.73
C LEU A 73 35.87 3.77 9.98
N LYS A 74 35.54 2.72 10.72
CA LYS A 74 36.32 2.28 11.89
C LYS A 74 37.69 1.77 11.49
N GLU A 75 37.77 0.95 10.44
CA GLU A 75 39.01 0.39 9.92
C GLU A 75 39.95 1.47 9.34
N ASN A 76 39.40 2.53 8.74
CA ASN A 76 40.16 3.59 8.07
C ASN A 76 40.38 4.88 8.90
N SER A 77 40.01 4.92 10.19
CA SER A 77 40.11 6.14 11.01
C SER A 77 41.27 6.13 12.01
N SER A 78 42.24 7.03 11.80
CA SER A 78 43.18 7.44 12.86
C SER A 78 42.44 8.23 13.95
N ALA A 79 42.98 8.26 15.18
CA ALA A 79 42.36 8.94 16.33
C ALA A 79 42.06 10.44 16.07
N LEU A 80 42.84 11.10 15.21
CA LEU A 80 42.65 12.51 14.80
C LEU A 80 41.47 12.72 13.84
N LYS A 81 41.18 11.77 12.93
CA LYS A 81 40.01 11.85 12.04
C LYS A 81 38.69 11.74 12.81
N ARG A 82 38.64 10.93 13.87
CA ARG A 82 37.47 10.76 14.75
C ARG A 82 37.02 12.04 15.47
N ILE A 83 37.93 12.99 15.67
CA ILE A 83 37.63 14.26 16.35
C ILE A 83 37.00 15.26 15.36
N ILE A 84 37.43 15.25 14.10
CA ILE A 84 36.98 16.20 13.06
C ILE A 84 35.62 15.80 12.48
N THR A 85 35.32 14.50 12.34
CA THR A 85 34.06 14.02 11.75
C THR A 85 32.92 13.80 12.76
N GLY A 86 33.14 14.08 14.04
CA GLY A 86 32.19 13.78 15.12
C GLY A 86 32.10 12.28 15.46
N ASN A 87 31.27 11.93 16.45
CA ASN A 87 31.12 10.55 16.94
C ASN A 87 30.35 9.66 15.92
N PRO A 88 31.03 8.75 15.20
CA PRO A 88 30.40 7.95 14.14
C PRO A 88 29.29 7.02 14.66
N ALA A 89 29.40 6.58 15.92
CA ALA A 89 28.37 5.76 16.55
C ALA A 89 27.06 6.54 16.79
N ALA A 90 27.17 7.83 17.11
CA ALA A 90 26.01 8.70 17.26
C ALA A 90 25.34 9.00 15.92
N ALA A 91 26.14 9.24 14.87
CA ALA A 91 25.64 9.42 13.50
C ALA A 91 24.94 8.15 12.98
N GLN A 92 25.55 6.97 13.18
CA GLN A 92 24.95 5.67 12.86
C GLN A 92 23.60 5.48 13.56
N THR A 93 23.56 5.73 14.88
CA THR A 93 22.34 5.60 15.67
C THR A 93 21.25 6.53 15.15
N LYS A 94 21.60 7.77 14.80
CA LYS A 94 20.65 8.74 14.22
C LYS A 94 20.13 8.27 12.86
N ALA A 95 21.01 7.81 11.97
CA ALA A 95 20.64 7.30 10.65
C ALA A 95 19.72 6.06 10.76
N MET A 96 20.05 5.10 11.63
CA MET A 96 19.21 3.93 11.89
C MET A 96 17.83 4.31 12.44
N ARG A 97 17.76 5.25 13.38
CA ARG A 97 16.48 5.74 13.91
C ARG A 97 15.63 6.41 12.84
N GLN A 98 16.24 7.23 11.99
CA GLN A 98 15.52 7.88 10.88
C GLN A 98 15.00 6.85 9.89
N LEU A 99 15.83 5.88 9.51
CA LEU A 99 15.46 4.81 8.60
C LEU A 99 14.28 3.98 9.15
N HIS A 100 14.30 3.67 10.45
CA HIS A 100 13.22 2.96 11.13
C HIS A 100 11.91 3.75 11.11
N ARG A 101 11.96 5.05 11.44
CA ARG A 101 10.78 5.93 11.40
C ARG A 101 10.21 6.05 9.99
N ASN A 102 11.06 6.23 8.98
CA ASN A 102 10.64 6.33 7.58
C ASN A 102 9.96 5.03 7.12
N ARG A 103 10.53 3.88 7.48
CA ARG A 103 9.92 2.58 7.20
C ARG A 103 8.55 2.46 7.86
N ASP A 104 8.44 2.79 9.13
CA ASP A 104 7.19 2.65 9.88
C ASP A 104 6.10 3.54 9.28
N ALA A 105 6.42 4.80 9.00
CA ALA A 105 5.48 5.73 8.36
C ALA A 105 5.00 5.18 7.01
N LEU A 106 5.92 4.72 6.14
CA LEU A 106 5.58 4.18 4.83
C LEU A 106 4.72 2.90 4.92
N ILE A 107 5.10 1.97 5.80
CA ILE A 107 4.34 0.72 6.01
C ILE A 107 2.95 1.04 6.54
N GLU A 108 2.82 2.03 7.42
CA GLU A 108 1.53 2.43 7.96
C GLU A 108 0.62 3.02 6.89
N THR A 109 1.14 3.90 6.02
CA THR A 109 0.37 4.39 4.87
C THR A 109 -0.10 3.26 3.96
N TYR A 110 0.73 2.25 3.69
CA TYR A 110 0.27 1.08 2.94
C TYR A 110 -0.77 0.23 3.68
N ARG A 111 -0.74 0.19 5.02
CA ARG A 111 -1.75 -0.52 5.82
C ARG A 111 -3.10 0.19 5.76
N GLU A 112 -3.12 1.50 5.87
CA GLU A 112 -4.33 2.31 5.70
C GLU A 112 -4.94 2.08 4.31
N LEU A 113 -4.13 2.07 3.25
CA LEU A 113 -4.60 1.74 1.90
C LEU A 113 -5.12 0.30 1.80
N LEU A 114 -4.49 -0.64 2.49
CA LEU A 114 -4.92 -2.05 2.50
C LEU A 114 -6.27 -2.22 3.21
N GLU A 115 -6.49 -1.47 4.28
CA GLU A 115 -7.75 -1.41 5.02
C GLU A 115 -8.85 -0.80 4.15
N TYR A 116 -8.61 0.38 3.57
CA TYR A 116 -9.56 1.04 2.67
C TYR A 116 -9.90 0.17 1.43
N THR A 117 -8.92 -0.53 0.86
CA THR A 117 -9.18 -1.52 -0.21
C THR A 117 -10.09 -2.66 0.27
N GLY A 118 -9.98 -3.04 1.55
CA GLY A 118 -10.83 -4.05 2.17
C GLY A 118 -12.28 -3.57 2.32
N GLU A 119 -12.47 -2.33 2.79
CA GLU A 119 -13.79 -1.71 2.91
C GLU A 119 -14.48 -1.59 1.53
N LEU A 120 -13.75 -1.17 0.49
CA LEU A 120 -14.29 -1.10 -0.86
C LEU A 120 -14.67 -2.47 -1.43
N LEU A 121 -13.91 -3.53 -1.10
CA LEU A 121 -14.23 -4.90 -1.50
C LEU A 121 -15.54 -5.36 -0.86
N GLU A 122 -15.70 -5.15 0.44
CA GLU A 122 -16.91 -5.51 1.17
C GLU A 122 -18.13 -4.77 0.61
N TYR A 123 -18.03 -3.44 0.45
CA TYR A 123 -19.09 -2.65 -0.14
C TYR A 123 -19.45 -3.08 -1.58
N THR A 124 -18.44 -3.41 -2.40
CA THR A 124 -18.67 -3.92 -3.77
C THR A 124 -19.40 -5.26 -3.75
N GLU A 125 -19.01 -6.18 -2.85
CA GLU A 125 -19.64 -7.50 -2.72
C GLU A 125 -21.09 -7.39 -2.23
N ASP A 126 -21.36 -6.53 -1.24
CA ASP A 126 -22.71 -6.25 -0.75
C ASP A 126 -23.60 -5.69 -1.85
N LEU A 127 -23.10 -4.73 -2.61
CA LEU A 127 -23.85 -4.11 -3.71
C LEU A 127 -24.12 -5.10 -4.84
N MET A 128 -23.17 -5.98 -5.15
CA MET A 128 -23.41 -7.08 -6.10
C MET A 128 -24.54 -7.99 -5.61
N ILE A 129 -24.59 -8.34 -4.32
CA ILE A 129 -25.67 -9.15 -3.74
C ILE A 129 -27.02 -8.44 -3.90
N GLU A 130 -27.10 -7.14 -3.57
CA GLU A 130 -28.31 -6.35 -3.73
C GLU A 130 -28.81 -6.34 -5.19
N LEU A 131 -27.90 -6.13 -6.15
CA LEU A 131 -28.25 -6.16 -7.57
C LEU A 131 -28.70 -7.54 -8.04
N TYR A 132 -28.12 -8.63 -7.51
CA TYR A 132 -28.59 -9.99 -7.82
C TYR A 132 -30.01 -10.23 -7.29
N GLU A 133 -30.32 -9.78 -6.08
CA GLU A 133 -31.68 -9.90 -5.53
C GLU A 133 -32.68 -9.04 -6.32
N LEU A 134 -32.29 -7.83 -6.72
CA LEU A 134 -33.09 -6.99 -7.60
C LEU A 134 -33.36 -7.70 -8.94
N MET A 135 -32.34 -8.33 -9.55
CA MET A 135 -32.50 -9.10 -10.77
C MET A 135 -33.51 -10.25 -10.64
N LYS A 136 -33.53 -10.95 -9.50
CA LYS A 136 -34.53 -12.00 -9.25
C LYS A 136 -35.94 -11.42 -9.20
N SER A 137 -36.11 -10.25 -8.58
CA SER A 137 -37.43 -9.61 -8.47
C SER A 137 -38.04 -9.23 -9.83
N PHE A 138 -37.21 -8.96 -10.84
CA PHE A 138 -37.67 -8.71 -12.20
C PHE A 138 -38.22 -9.96 -12.91
N LEU A 139 -37.89 -11.16 -12.43
CA LEU A 139 -38.25 -12.44 -13.06
C LEU A 139 -39.52 -13.07 -12.48
N GLY A 140 -40.05 -12.54 -11.37
CA GLY A 140 -41.24 -13.07 -10.67
C GLY A 140 -40.90 -14.08 -9.59
#